data_AF-A0A2N2SQJ2-F1
#
_entry.id   AF-A0A2N2SQJ2-F1
#
_cell.length_a   1.000
_cell.length_b   1.000
_cell.length_c   1.000
_cell.angle_alpha   90.00
_cell.angle_beta   90.00
_cell.angle_gamma   90.00
#
_symmetry.space_group_name_H-M   'P 1'
#
loop_
_entity.id
_entity.type
_entity.pdbx_description
1 polymer ?
#
loop_
_entity_poly.entity_id
_entity_poly.type
_entity_poly.pdbx_seq_one_letter_code
_entity_poly.pdbx_strand_id
1 'polypeptide(L)' 'NIIAILIIQKPALLALKDYEQQKKEGKDPTFDPEKLGIRNADFWVKRK' A
#
# COMPACT_ATOMS: atom_id res chain seq x y z
N ASN A 1 18.25 -6.28 8.56
CA ASN A 1 17.78 -7.44 9.37
C ASN A 1 16.62 -8.13 8.68
N ILE A 2 16.70 -9.43 8.45
CA ILE A 2 15.68 -10.23 7.73
C ILE A 2 14.30 -10.22 8.41
N ILE A 3 14.27 -10.16 9.75
CA ILE A 3 13.05 -10.11 10.56
C ILE A 3 12.20 -8.88 10.22
N ALA A 4 12.81 -7.72 10.00
CA ALA A 4 12.09 -6.50 9.65
C ALA A 4 11.39 -6.63 8.28
N ILE A 5 12.02 -7.30 7.32
CA ILE A 5 11.45 -7.55 5.99
C ILE A 5 10.20 -8.44 6.11
N LEU A 6 10.27 -9.48 6.95
CA LEU A 6 9.13 -10.38 7.20
C LEU A 6 7.97 -9.67 7.91
N ILE A 7 8.23 -8.65 8.73
CA ILE A 7 7.17 -7.87 9.38
C ILE A 7 6.43 -6.98 8.37
N ILE A 8 7.15 -6.36 7.43
CA ILE A 8 6.56 -5.45 6.42
C ILE A 8 5.98 -6.16 5.20
N GLN A 9 6.21 -7.47 5.03
CA GLN A 9 5.81 -8.19 3.82
C GLN A 9 4.30 -8.11 3.55
N LYS A 10 3.46 -8.17 4.59
CA LYS A 10 2.00 -8.16 4.44
C LYS A 10 1.47 -6.84 3.86
N PRO A 11 1.75 -5.66 4.45
CA PRO A 11 1.33 -4.39 3.85
C PRO A 11 1.98 -4.13 2.48
N ALA A 12 3.22 -4.58 2.27
CA ALA A 12 3.89 -4.46 0.97
C ALA A 12 3.16 -5.23 -0.15
N LEU A 13 2.74 -6.48 0.13
CA LEU A 13 1.97 -7.29 -0.82
C LEU A 13 0.57 -6.72 -1.08
N LEU A 14 -0.07 -6.13 -0.07
CA LEU A 14 -1.37 -5.47 -0.25
C LEU A 14 -1.25 -4.23 -1.15
N ALA A 15 -0.23 -3.39 -0.91
CA ALA A 15 0.05 -2.23 -1.75
C ALA A 15 0.38 -2.62 -3.20
N LEU A 16 1.11 -3.72 -3.40
CA LEU A 16 1.42 -4.23 -4.74
C LEU A 16 0.16 -4.67 -5.49
N LYS A 17 -0.72 -5.45 -4.84
CA LYS A 17 -1.97 -5.91 -5.45
C LYS A 17 -2.89 -4.76 -5.83
N ASP A 18 -2.99 -3.75 -4.97
CA ASP A 18 -3.75 -2.53 -5.23
C ASP A 18 -3.21 -1.77 -6.46
N TYR A 19 -1.89 -1.58 -6.53
CA TYR A 19 -1.24 -0.97 -7.69
C TYR A 19 -1.53 -1.74 -8.99
N GLU A 20 -1.38 -3.07 -8.97
CA GLU A 20 -1.64 -3.93 -10.13
C GLU A 20 -3.10 -3.87 -10.57
N GLN A 21 -4.04 -3.83 -9.62
CA GLN A 21 -5.46 -3.68 -9.89
C GLN A 21 -5.75 -2.33 -10.55
N GLN A 22 -5.29 -1.22 -9.97
CA GLN A 22 -5.50 0.11 -10.52
C GLN A 22 -4.90 0.26 -11.93
N LYS A 23 -3.69 -0.27 -12.14
CA LYS A 23 -3.04 -0.30 -13.46
C LYS A 23 -3.83 -1.12 -14.47
N LYS A 24 -4.39 -2.27 -14.07
CA LYS A 24 -5.23 -3.11 -14.93
C LYS A 24 -6.56 -2.42 -15.28
N GLU A 25 -7.07 -1.60 -14.39
CA GLU A 25 -8.27 -0.78 -14.61
C GLU A 25 -8.01 0.47 -15.48
N GLY A 26 -6.75 0.72 -15.88
CA GLY A 26 -6.37 1.89 -16.66
C GLY A 26 -6.44 3.21 -15.88
N LYS A 27 -6.49 3.15 -14.54
CA LYS A 27 -6.46 4.33 -13.67
C LYS A 27 -5.03 4.81 -13.48
N ASP A 28 -4.88 6.08 -13.12
CA ASP A 28 -3.63 6.59 -12.57
C ASP A 28 -3.45 6.05 -11.14
N PRO A 29 -2.47 5.18 -10.86
CA PRO A 29 -2.39 4.48 -9.58
C PRO A 29 -2.08 5.44 -8.42
N THR A 30 -2.96 5.43 -7.41
CA THR A 30 -2.79 6.21 -6.18
C THR A 30 -2.84 5.30 -4.96
N PHE A 31 -1.97 5.54 -3.98
CA PHE A 31 -1.93 4.73 -2.77
C PHE A 31 -2.81 5.34 -1.68
N ASP A 32 -3.86 4.61 -1.29
CA ASP A 32 -4.74 4.96 -0.18
C ASP A 32 -4.62 3.92 0.95
N PRO A 33 -3.84 4.22 2.00
CA PRO A 33 -3.60 3.26 3.08
C PRO A 33 -4.87 2.95 3.89
N GLU A 34 -5.83 3.88 3.97
CA GLU A 34 -7.07 3.69 4.73
C GLU A 34 -7.96 2.65 4.03
N LYS A 35 -8.07 2.73 2.69
CA LYS A 35 -8.79 1.72 1.89
C LYS A 35 -8.19 0.33 2.00
N LEU A 36 -6.87 0.24 2.15
CA LEU A 36 -6.15 -1.03 2.27
C LEU A 36 -6.05 -1.54 3.72
N GLY A 37 -6.57 -0.80 4.70
CA GLY A 37 -6.49 -1.15 6.13
C GLY A 37 -5.06 -1.12 6.69
N ILE A 38 -4.15 -0.39 6.05
CA ILE A 38 -2.75 -0.24 6.46
C ILE A 38 -2.67 0.88 7.49
N ARG A 39 -2.42 0.51 8.75
CA ARG A 39 -2.25 1.46 9.87
C ARG A 39 -0.84 2.05 9.90
N ASN A 40 -0.66 3.19 10.58
CA ASN A 40 0.61 3.91 10.74
C ASN A 40 1.22 4.42 9.41
N ALA A 41 0.36 4.81 8.46
CA ALA A 41 0.76 5.33 7.16
C ALA A 41 0.51 6.85 7.04
N ASP A 42 0.76 7.59 8.12
CA ASP A 42 0.40 9.02 8.25
C ASP A 42 0.98 9.89 7.14
N PHE A 43 2.13 9.52 6.59
CA PHE A 43 2.76 10.21 5.47
C PHE A 43 1.87 10.23 4.22
N TRP A 44 1.07 9.19 3.98
CA TRP A 44 0.15 9.12 2.84
C TRP A 44 -1.24 9.65 3.17
N VAL A 45 -1.68 9.55 4.42
CA VAL A 45 -2.96 10.14 4.86
C VAL A 45 -2.92 11.67 4.82
N LYS A 46 -1.81 12.28 5.25
CA LYS A 46 -1.63 13.75 5.30
C LYS A 46 -1.46 14.41 3.92
N ARG A 47 -1.43 13.64 2.82
CA ARG A 47 -1.39 14.16 1.45
C ARG A 47 -2.77 14.38 0.83
N LYS A 48 -3.86 14.11 1.57
CA LYS A 48 -5.22 14.52 1.21
C LYS A 48 -5.44 16.02 1.42
#